data_AF-A0A7C4IXK6-F1
#
_entry.id   AF-A0A7C4IXK6-F1
#
_cell.length_a   1.000
_cell.length_b   1.000
_cell.length_c   1.000
_cell.angle_alpha   90.00
_cell.angle_beta   90.00
_cell.angle_gamma   90.00
#
_symmetry.space_group_name_H-M   'P 1'
#
loop_
_entity.id
_entity.type
_entity.pdbx_description
1 polymer ?
#
loop_
_entity_poly.entity_id
_entity_poly.type
_entity_poly.pdbx_seq_one_letter_code
_entity_poly.pdbx_strand_id
1 'polypeptide(L)'
;MVFLCSHESLEKETDMKKAKMVAIDDDPDILDVLRIALEANNYEVHGAPSGAEGLKVVKQVHPDLIILDVMMDTITEGYHVSYELRNQDPKSE
;
A
#
# COMPACT_ATOMS: atom_id res chain seq x y z
N MET A 1 10.35 -13.76 -29.12
CA MET A 1 10.09 -15.13 -28.64
C MET A 1 11.40 -15.70 -28.13
N VAL A 2 11.67 -15.54 -26.84
CA VAL A 2 12.76 -16.26 -26.16
C VAL A 2 12.08 -17.33 -25.33
N PHE A 3 12.30 -18.58 -25.74
CA PHE A 3 11.94 -19.77 -24.99
C PHE A 3 13.01 -19.97 -23.91
N LEU A 4 12.58 -20.12 -22.67
CA LEU A 4 13.36 -20.82 -21.63
C LEU A 4 12.40 -21.80 -20.96
N CYS A 5 12.51 -23.05 -21.41
CA CYS A 5 11.98 -24.21 -20.72
C CYS A 5 13.00 -24.60 -19.64
N SER A 6 12.59 -24.55 -18.37
CA SER A 6 13.21 -25.31 -17.29
C SER A 6 12.10 -25.84 -16.38
N HIS A 7 12.23 -27.13 -16.12
CA HIS A 7 11.28 -28.08 -15.56
C HIS A 7 11.04 -27.88 -14.04
N GLU A 8 9.81 -28.16 -13.61
CA GLU A 8 9.45 -28.89 -12.38
C GLU A 8 9.75 -28.26 -11.00
N SER A 9 8.71 -27.72 -10.37
CA SER A 9 8.09 -28.22 -9.13
C SER A 9 7.06 -27.20 -8.63
N LEU A 10 5.77 -27.41 -8.92
CA LEU A 10 4.71 -26.61 -8.30
C LEU A 10 4.39 -27.23 -6.94
N GLU A 11 5.17 -26.83 -5.94
CA GLU A 11 4.76 -26.95 -4.55
C GLU A 11 3.36 -26.34 -4.41
N LYS A 12 2.47 -27.02 -3.68
CA LYS A 12 1.10 -26.57 -3.46
C LYS A 12 1.12 -25.14 -2.92
N GLU A 13 0.75 -24.17 -3.74
CA GLU A 13 0.39 -22.83 -3.32
C GLU A 13 -0.77 -22.97 -2.34
N THR A 14 -0.46 -22.97 -1.04
CA THR A 14 -1.43 -22.50 -0.06
C THR A 14 -1.91 -21.15 -0.55
N ASP A 15 -3.21 -20.92 -0.58
CA ASP A 15 -3.85 -19.65 -0.93
C ASP A 15 -3.29 -18.53 -0.02
N MET A 16 -2.11 -18.01 -0.39
CA MET A 16 -1.41 -16.98 0.36
C MET A 16 -2.10 -15.69 0.00
N LYS A 17 -3.05 -15.31 0.86
CA LYS A 17 -3.79 -14.06 0.76
C LYS A 17 -2.81 -12.92 0.49
N LYS A 18 -3.00 -12.20 -0.60
CA LYS A 18 -2.16 -11.05 -0.96
C LYS A 18 -2.15 -10.07 0.20
N ALA A 19 -0.96 -9.66 0.63
CA ALA A 19 -0.84 -8.60 1.62
C ALA A 19 -1.36 -7.29 1.01
N LYS A 20 -2.16 -6.57 1.80
CA LYS A 20 -2.83 -5.35 1.39
C LYS A 20 -2.01 -4.14 1.79
N MET A 21 -1.85 -3.20 0.87
CA MET A 21 -1.11 -1.97 1.08
C MET A 21 -1.97 -0.77 0.76
N VAL A 22 -1.81 0.30 1.51
CA VAL A 22 -2.38 1.61 1.18
C VAL A 22 -1.25 2.61 0.96
N ALA A 23 -1.24 3.29 -0.18
CA ALA A 23 -0.36 4.40 -0.47
C ALA A 23 -1.16 5.71 -0.38
N ILE A 24 -0.66 6.69 0.38
CA ILE A 24 -1.29 7.99 0.60
C ILE A 24 -0.28 9.06 0.16
N ASP A 25 -0.57 9.69 -0.97
CA ASP A 25 0.29 10.65 -1.65
C ASP A 25 -0.58 11.50 -2.59
N ASP A 26 -0.39 12.82 -2.64
CA ASP A 26 -1.17 13.71 -3.51
C ASP A 26 -0.67 13.71 -4.97
N ASP A 27 0.51 13.17 -5.24
CA ASP A 27 1.04 13.00 -6.58
C ASP A 27 0.52 11.69 -7.23
N PRO A 28 -0.34 11.78 -8.26
CA PRO A 28 -0.87 10.60 -8.93
C PRO A 28 0.20 9.76 -9.63
N ASP A 29 1.31 10.37 -10.08
CA ASP A 29 2.40 9.64 -10.72
C ASP A 29 3.11 8.73 -9.71
N ILE A 30 3.28 9.20 -8.46
CA ILE A 30 3.85 8.37 -7.38
C ILE A 30 2.91 7.21 -7.03
N LEU A 31 1.60 7.46 -6.91
CA LEU A 31 0.62 6.41 -6.66
C LEU A 31 0.64 5.33 -7.75
N ASP A 32 0.77 5.73 -9.01
CA ASP A 32 0.84 4.81 -10.15
C ASP A 32 2.14 3.98 -10.14
N VAL A 33 3.28 4.62 -9.85
CA VAL A 33 4.57 3.92 -9.73
C VAL A 33 4.54 2.90 -8.59
N LEU A 34 4.02 3.28 -7.41
CA LEU A 34 3.89 2.38 -6.26
C LEU A 34 2.99 1.19 -6.59
N ARG A 35 1.86 1.43 -7.25
CA ARG A 35 0.95 0.36 -7.67
C ARG A 35 1.63 -0.62 -8.62
N ILE A 36 2.24 -0.12 -9.69
CA ILE A 36 2.93 -0.97 -10.68
C ILE A 36 4.05 -1.79 -10.01
N ALA A 37 4.88 -1.15 -9.19
CA ALA A 37 6.01 -1.80 -8.55
C ALA A 37 5.60 -2.88 -7.54
N LEU A 38 4.58 -2.61 -6.73
CA LEU A 38 4.16 -3.51 -5.65
C LEU A 38 3.20 -4.60 -6.15
N GLU A 39 2.29 -4.31 -7.08
CA GLU A 39 1.43 -5.33 -7.67
C GLU A 39 2.24 -6.37 -8.47
N ALA A 40 3.34 -5.94 -9.12
CA ALA A 40 4.29 -6.86 -9.75
C ALA A 40 4.95 -7.84 -8.76
N ASN A 41 4.95 -7.51 -7.46
CA ASN A 41 5.44 -8.35 -6.36
C ASN A 41 4.28 -9.03 -5.57
N ASN A 42 3.11 -9.17 -6.20
CA ASN A 42 1.93 -9.88 -5.66
C ASN A 42 1.27 -9.22 -4.43
N TYR A 43 1.41 -7.91 -4.26
CA TYR A 43 0.63 -7.13 -3.28
C TYR A 43 -0.71 -6.68 -3.87
N GLU A 44 -1.69 -6.39 -3.00
CA GLU A 44 -2.93 -5.67 -3.34
C GLU A 44 -2.77 -4.21 -2.89
N VAL A 45 -2.72 -3.27 -3.83
CA VAL A 45 -2.36 -1.87 -3.54
C VAL A 45 -3.56 -0.95 -3.75
N HIS A 46 -3.86 -0.14 -2.74
CA HIS A 46 -4.90 0.88 -2.78
C HIS A 46 -4.25 2.27 -2.67
N GLY A 47 -4.53 3.16 -3.62
CA GLY A 47 -4.03 4.54 -3.58
C GLY A 47 -5.07 5.50 -2.99
N ALA A 48 -4.61 6.54 -2.29
CA ALA A 48 -5.45 7.63 -1.81
C ALA A 48 -4.75 8.99 -2.01
N PRO A 49 -5.35 9.93 -2.77
CA PRO A 49 -4.76 11.21 -3.16
C PRO A 49 -4.79 12.30 -2.07
N SER A 50 -5.18 11.98 -0.84
CA SER A 50 -5.24 12.95 0.26
C SER A 50 -5.25 12.25 1.61
N GLY A 51 -4.91 12.97 2.68
CA GLY A 51 -4.97 12.41 4.03
C GLY A 51 -6.37 11.98 4.45
N ALA A 52 -7.39 12.77 4.09
CA ALA A 52 -8.78 12.46 4.41
C ALA A 52 -9.30 11.20 3.69
N GLU A 53 -8.89 10.98 2.45
CA GLU A 53 -9.20 9.75 1.72
C GLU A 53 -8.39 8.58 2.26
N GLY A 54 -7.11 8.78 2.54
CA GLY A 54 -6.22 7.77 3.11
C GLY A 54 -6.76 7.18 4.40
N LEU A 55 -7.21 8.04 5.33
CA LEU A 55 -7.85 7.59 6.58
C LEU A 55 -9.12 6.75 6.34
N LYS A 56 -9.90 7.05 5.29
CA LYS A 56 -11.09 6.25 4.94
C LYS A 56 -10.70 4.91 4.34
N VAL A 57 -9.76 4.89 3.41
CA VAL A 57 -9.29 3.68 2.74
C VAL A 57 -8.66 2.73 3.75
N VAL A 58 -7.79 3.22 4.64
CA VAL A 58 -7.16 2.39 5.69
C VAL A 58 -8.21 1.68 6.55
N LYS A 59 -9.28 2.39 6.95
CA LYS A 59 -10.38 1.81 7.75
C LYS A 59 -11.20 0.77 6.99
N GLN A 60 -11.30 0.86 5.67
CA GLN A 60 -12.08 -0.07 4.87
C GLN A 60 -11.26 -1.30 4.45
N VAL A 61 -10.01 -1.07 4.07
CA VAL A 61 -9.12 -2.09 3.50
C VAL A 61 -8.49 -2.96 4.60
N HIS A 62 -8.25 -2.38 5.78
CA HIS A 62 -7.43 -2.95 6.84
C HIS A 62 -6.09 -3.46 6.30
N PRO A 63 -5.21 -2.54 5.84
CA PRO A 63 -3.96 -2.92 5.20
C PRO A 63 -2.95 -3.49 6.19
N ASP A 64 -2.04 -4.30 5.66
CA ASP A 64 -0.86 -4.83 6.37
C ASP A 64 0.29 -3.81 6.38
N LEU A 65 0.31 -2.87 5.43
CA LEU A 65 1.30 -1.78 5.35
C LEU A 65 0.67 -0.48 4.82
N ILE A 66 1.12 0.66 5.35
CA ILE A 66 0.77 1.99 4.86
C ILE A 66 2.05 2.69 4.41
N ILE A 67 2.06 3.20 3.17
CA ILE A 67 3.07 4.13 2.66
C ILE A 67 2.41 5.50 2.67
N LEU A 68 2.99 6.45 3.41
CA LEU A 68 2.40 7.76 3.65
C LEU A 68 3.44 8.83 3.32
N ASP A 69 3.09 9.72 2.40
CA ASP A 69 3.85 10.94 2.20
C ASP A 69 3.62 11.92 3.36
N VAL A 70 4.68 12.61 3.74
CA VAL A 70 4.69 13.58 4.83
C VAL A 70 4.22 14.95 4.33
N MET A 71 4.50 15.30 3.07
CA MET A 71 4.31 16.63 2.50
C MET A 71 3.32 16.61 1.32
N MET A 72 2.03 16.45 1.63
CA MET A 72 0.95 16.53 0.66
C MET A 72 0.45 17.99 0.48
N ASP A 73 -0.88 18.24 0.51
CA ASP A 73 -1.48 19.58 0.38
C ASP A 73 -0.86 20.59 1.37
N THR A 74 -0.44 20.11 2.55
CA THR A 74 0.36 20.89 3.48
C THR A 74 1.57 20.09 3.98
N ILE A 75 2.62 20.80 4.38
CA ILE A 75 3.87 20.25 4.94
C ILE A 75 3.61 19.39 6.20
N THR A 76 2.44 19.55 6.84
CA THR A 76 2.08 18.86 8.08
C THR A 76 0.99 17.80 7.93
N GLU A 77 0.40 17.64 6.75
CA GLU A 77 -0.78 16.79 6.61
C GLU A 77 -0.46 15.32 6.88
N GLY A 78 0.64 14.79 6.32
CA GLY A 78 1.04 13.41 6.56
C GLY A 78 1.31 13.11 8.03
N TYR A 79 1.85 14.08 8.78
CA TYR A 79 2.00 13.93 10.24
C TYR A 79 0.66 13.81 10.95
N HIS A 80 -0.34 14.59 10.55
CA HIS A 80 -1.68 14.49 11.13
C HIS A 80 -2.32 13.13 10.84
N VAL A 81 -2.20 12.64 9.59
CA VAL A 81 -2.68 11.30 9.20
C VAL A 81 -2.01 10.22 10.05
N SER A 82 -0.68 10.25 10.17
CA SER A 82 0.08 9.29 11.01
C SER A 82 -0.39 9.31 12.47
N TYR A 83 -0.63 10.50 13.02
CA TYR A 83 -1.13 10.66 14.39
C TYR A 83 -2.53 10.06 14.58
N GLU A 84 -3.45 10.32 13.64
CA GLU A 84 -4.82 9.79 13.66
C GLU A 84 -4.84 8.26 13.54
N LEU A 85 -3.94 7.68 12.74
CA LEU A 85 -3.80 6.23 12.59
C LEU A 85 -3.27 5.57 13.87
N ARG A 86 -2.22 6.13 14.49
CA ARG A 86 -1.64 5.58 15.73
C ARG A 86 -2.59 5.70 16.93
N ASN A 87 -3.36 6.78 17.03
CA ASN A 87 -4.33 6.92 18.12
C ASN A 87 -5.45 5.87 18.06
N GLN A 88 -5.69 5.27 16.89
CA GLN A 88 -6.68 4.22 16.72
C GLN A 88 -6.12 2.82 17.00
N ASP A 89 -4.80 2.62 16.90
CA ASP A 89 -4.13 1.35 17.21
C ASP A 89 -2.92 1.55 18.16
N PRO A 90 -3.06 1.23 19.46
CA PRO A 90 -1.98 1.40 20.44
C PRO A 90 -0.77 0.47 20.24
N LYS A 91 -0.76 -0.39 19.22
CA LYS A 91 0.35 -1.32 18.91
C LYS A 91 1.16 -0.98 17.66
N SER A 92 0.85 0.09 16.94
CA SER A 92 1.72 0.52 15.84
C SER A 92 3.00 1.16 16.41
N GLU A 93 4.11 0.43 16.37
CA GLU A 93 5.47 0.93 16.65
C GLU A 93 5.92 1.96 15.61
#